data_AF-A0A357L802-F1
#
_entry.id   AF-A0A357L802-F1
#
_cell.length_a   1.000
_cell.length_b   1.000
_cell.length_c   1.000
_cell.angle_alpha   90.00
_cell.angle_beta   90.00
_cell.angle_gamma   90.00
#
_symmetry.space_group_name_H-M   'P 1'
#
loop_
_entity.id
_entity.type
_entity.pdbx_description
1 polymer ?
#
loop_
_entity_poly.entity_id
_entity_poly.type
_entity_poly.pdbx_seq_one_letter_code
_entity_poly.pdbx_strand_id
1 'polypeptide(L)'
;MNIINGGVHADNAIDIQEFMIMPLGAATFADALRSGAEVFHALKKGLKSAGHNTNVGDEGGFAPNLKSADEALTFIMKAIETAGFRPGKDVFIALDAASTEFFKGGEYRLEGEGKTLDASGMTAYYEALLANYPIVSIEDGMAEDDWKGWKLLTEKIGAKCQLVGDDLFVTNS
;
A
#
# COMPACT_ATOMS: atom_id res chain seq x y z
N MET A 1 -1.38 -9.93 1.73
CA MET A 1 -0.78 -10.50 0.49
C MET A 1 -0.50 -9.34 -0.44
N ASN A 2 0.77 -9.09 -0.74
CA ASN A 2 1.17 -8.07 -1.71
C ASN A 2 0.71 -8.46 -3.13
N ILE A 3 0.09 -7.52 -3.84
CA ILE A 3 -0.45 -7.75 -5.21
C ILE A 3 -0.06 -6.67 -6.22
N ILE A 4 0.46 -5.52 -5.78
CA ILE A 4 1.09 -4.50 -6.64
C ILE A 4 2.36 -4.04 -5.95
N ASN A 5 3.46 -4.05 -6.69
CA ASN A 5 4.77 -3.61 -6.24
C ASN A 5 5.07 -2.23 -6.82
N GLY A 6 5.70 -1.39 -6.00
CA GLY A 6 6.33 -0.13 -6.35
C GLY A 6 7.68 0.00 -5.64
N GLY A 7 8.14 1.23 -5.42
CA GLY A 7 9.38 1.51 -4.70
C GLY A 7 10.58 0.76 -5.28
N VAL A 8 11.47 0.26 -4.42
CA VAL A 8 12.66 -0.49 -4.86
C VAL A 8 12.33 -1.88 -5.41
N HIS A 9 11.10 -2.37 -5.21
CA HIS A 9 10.65 -3.70 -5.67
C HIS A 9 10.14 -3.69 -7.12
N ALA A 10 10.09 -2.54 -7.79
CA ALA A 10 9.64 -2.43 -9.18
C ALA A 10 10.27 -1.26 -9.96
N ASP A 11 10.57 -1.48 -11.24
CA ASP A 11 10.94 -0.41 -12.18
C ASP A 11 9.68 0.29 -12.71
N ASN A 12 8.99 1.02 -11.82
CA ASN A 12 7.79 1.81 -12.14
C ASN A 12 7.76 3.16 -11.40
N ALA A 13 6.75 3.98 -11.70
CA ALA A 13 6.59 5.31 -11.12
C ALA A 13 5.75 5.32 -9.83
N ILE A 14 5.64 4.20 -9.12
CA ILE A 14 4.87 4.15 -7.86
C ILE A 14 5.86 4.24 -6.71
N ASP A 15 5.72 5.25 -5.85
CA ASP A 15 6.67 5.49 -4.75
C ASP A 15 6.51 4.50 -3.58
N ILE A 16 5.27 4.13 -3.24
CA ILE A 16 4.97 3.14 -2.19
C ILE A 16 5.39 1.75 -2.65
N GLN A 17 6.08 1.01 -1.76
CA GLN A 17 6.70 -0.28 -2.07
C GLN A 17 5.68 -1.40 -2.28
N GLU A 18 4.68 -1.52 -1.40
CA GLU A 18 3.73 -2.62 -1.46
C GLU A 18 2.28 -2.19 -1.27
N PHE A 19 1.41 -2.76 -2.10
CA PHE A 19 -0.03 -2.65 -1.94
C PHE A 19 -0.62 -4.02 -1.72
N MET A 20 -1.06 -4.26 -0.50
CA MET A 20 -1.53 -5.54 -0.04
C MET A 20 -3.06 -5.58 0.10
N ILE A 21 -3.61 -6.77 -0.09
CA ILE A 21 -4.98 -7.09 0.32
C ILE A 21 -4.99 -7.97 1.58
N MET A 22 -6.02 -7.75 2.40
CA MET A 22 -6.29 -8.46 3.64
C MET A 22 -7.75 -8.98 3.63
N PRO A 23 -7.98 -10.27 3.30
CA PRO A 23 -9.31 -10.90 3.32
C PRO A 23 -9.86 -11.16 4.73
N LEU A 24 -10.05 -10.10 5.53
CA LEU A 24 -10.44 -10.19 6.95
C LEU A 24 -11.87 -10.69 7.18
N GLY A 25 -12.74 -10.64 6.17
CA GLY A 25 -14.10 -11.18 6.27
C GLY A 25 -14.23 -12.68 6.01
N ALA A 26 -13.12 -13.36 5.69
CA ALA A 26 -13.12 -14.80 5.43
C ALA A 26 -13.28 -15.62 6.73
N ALA A 27 -14.04 -16.72 6.67
CA ALA A 27 -14.30 -17.57 7.84
C ALA A 27 -13.09 -18.46 8.22
N THR A 28 -12.23 -18.76 7.25
CA THR A 28 -11.07 -19.63 7.41
C THR A 28 -9.88 -19.08 6.65
N PHE A 29 -8.68 -19.55 7.01
CA PHE A 29 -7.47 -19.24 6.23
C PHE A 29 -7.58 -19.71 4.77
N ALA A 30 -8.20 -20.88 4.52
CA ALA A 30 -8.41 -21.39 3.18
C ALA A 30 -9.32 -20.47 2.35
N ASP A 31 -10.37 -19.93 2.95
CA ASP A 31 -11.23 -18.92 2.31
C ASP A 31 -10.48 -17.62 2.06
N ALA A 32 -9.66 -17.16 3.01
CA ALA A 32 -8.86 -15.96 2.85
C ALA A 32 -7.86 -16.10 1.69
N LEU A 33 -7.17 -17.24 1.60
CA LEU A 33 -6.24 -17.53 0.52
C LEU A 33 -6.95 -17.58 -0.83
N ARG A 34 -8.13 -18.21 -0.89
CA ARG A 34 -8.96 -18.27 -2.10
C ARG A 34 -9.40 -16.86 -2.53
N SER A 35 -9.91 -16.05 -1.61
CA SER A 35 -10.25 -14.64 -1.87
C SER A 35 -9.06 -13.86 -2.41
N GLY A 36 -7.88 -14.03 -1.82
CA GLY A 36 -6.64 -13.43 -2.33
C GLY A 36 -6.36 -13.81 -3.78
N ALA A 37 -6.39 -15.11 -4.09
CA ALA A 37 -6.12 -15.60 -5.45
C ALA A 37 -7.14 -15.11 -6.48
N GLU A 38 -8.43 -15.08 -6.12
CA GLU A 38 -9.51 -14.58 -6.99
C GLU A 38 -9.32 -13.09 -7.31
N VAL A 39 -9.00 -12.26 -6.29
CA VAL A 39 -8.71 -10.83 -6.45
C VAL A 39 -7.45 -10.61 -7.30
N PHE A 40 -6.38 -11.37 -7.05
CA PHE A 40 -5.14 -11.28 -7.84
C PHE A 40 -5.37 -11.56 -9.33
N HIS A 41 -6.14 -12.59 -9.67
CA HIS A 41 -6.48 -12.89 -11.06
C HIS A 41 -7.45 -11.87 -11.68
N ALA A 42 -8.35 -11.28 -10.90
CA ALA A 42 -9.19 -10.18 -11.35
C ALA A 42 -8.36 -8.92 -11.65
N LEU A 43 -7.42 -8.59 -10.77
CA LEU A 43 -6.48 -7.48 -10.94
C LEU A 43 -5.65 -7.66 -12.22
N LYS A 44 -5.08 -8.85 -12.44
CA LYS A 44 -4.34 -9.17 -13.66
C LYS A 44 -5.11 -8.85 -14.94
N LYS A 45 -6.39 -9.25 -14.98
CA LYS A 45 -7.26 -8.97 -16.13
C LYS A 45 -7.52 -7.47 -16.28
N GLY A 46 -7.82 -6.78 -15.16
CA GLY A 46 -8.04 -5.33 -15.15
C GLY A 46 -6.84 -4.54 -15.68
N LEU A 47 -5.64 -4.82 -15.16
CA LEU A 47 -4.39 -4.20 -15.60
C LEU A 47 -4.13 -4.45 -17.09
N LYS A 48 -4.25 -5.70 -17.54
CA LYS A 48 -4.05 -6.06 -18.95
C LYS A 48 -5.05 -5.36 -19.87
N SER A 49 -6.31 -5.27 -19.48
CA SER A 49 -7.35 -4.56 -20.23
C SER A 49 -7.10 -3.06 -20.33
N ALA A 50 -6.44 -2.46 -19.34
CA ALA A 50 -6.00 -1.07 -19.36
C ALA A 50 -4.65 -0.86 -20.06
N GLY A 51 -4.02 -1.92 -20.59
CA GLY A 51 -2.75 -1.84 -21.33
C GLY A 51 -1.51 -1.85 -20.45
N HIS A 52 -1.62 -2.11 -19.15
CA HIS A 52 -0.47 -2.27 -18.27
C HIS A 52 0.16 -3.65 -18.39
N ASN A 53 1.45 -3.72 -18.09
CA ASN A 53 2.16 -4.98 -17.96
C ASN A 53 1.63 -5.78 -16.75
N THR A 54 1.71 -7.11 -16.84
CA THR A 54 1.33 -8.03 -15.75
C THR A 54 2.46 -8.99 -15.40
N ASN A 55 3.71 -8.59 -15.65
CA ASN A 55 4.86 -9.24 -15.06
C ASN A 55 4.83 -9.03 -13.55
N VAL A 56 5.39 -10.00 -12.83
CA VAL A 56 5.47 -9.97 -11.38
C VAL A 56 6.84 -9.48 -10.95
N GLY A 57 6.90 -8.73 -9.85
CA GLY A 57 8.14 -8.39 -9.16
C GLY A 57 8.58 -9.51 -8.21
N ASP A 58 9.53 -9.19 -7.34
CA ASP A 58 10.21 -10.17 -6.49
C ASP A 58 9.26 -10.96 -5.57
N GLU A 59 8.18 -10.31 -5.14
CA GLU A 59 7.20 -10.88 -4.20
C GLU A 59 5.95 -11.47 -4.87
N GLY A 60 5.94 -11.55 -6.21
CA GLY A 60 4.80 -12.10 -6.95
C GLY A 60 3.65 -11.12 -7.21
N GLY A 61 3.68 -9.91 -6.62
CA GLY A 61 2.80 -8.80 -6.98
C GLY A 61 3.12 -8.24 -8.38
N PHE A 62 2.15 -7.59 -9.02
CA PHE A 62 2.35 -7.00 -10.35
C PHE A 62 3.16 -5.71 -10.27
N ALA A 63 3.98 -5.43 -11.29
CA ALA A 63 4.70 -4.16 -11.44
C ALA A 63 4.17 -3.34 -12.64
N PRO A 64 2.92 -2.84 -12.60
CA PRO A 64 2.38 -2.00 -13.66
C PRO A 64 3.02 -0.60 -13.64
N ASN A 65 3.02 0.08 -14.79
CA ASN A 65 3.45 1.47 -14.88
C ASN A 65 2.30 2.44 -14.51
N LEU A 66 1.86 2.38 -13.25
CA LEU A 66 0.91 3.34 -12.67
C LEU A 66 1.67 4.53 -12.11
N LYS A 67 0.98 5.66 -11.90
CA LYS A 67 1.60 6.95 -11.60
C LYS A 67 1.37 7.45 -10.17
N SER A 68 0.55 6.76 -9.38
CA SER A 68 0.24 7.17 -8.01
C SER A 68 -0.32 6.02 -7.17
N ALA A 69 -0.28 6.19 -5.85
CA ALA A 69 -0.94 5.27 -4.94
C ALA A 69 -2.46 5.22 -5.18
N ASP A 70 -3.09 6.36 -5.47
CA ASP A 70 -4.53 6.47 -5.77
C ASP A 70 -4.92 5.62 -7.00
N GLU A 71 -4.09 5.62 -8.04
CA GLU A 71 -4.30 4.79 -9.23
C GLU A 71 -4.19 3.30 -8.90
N ALA A 72 -3.14 2.90 -8.16
CA ALA A 72 -2.95 1.52 -7.71
C ALA A 72 -4.12 1.03 -6.84
N LEU A 73 -4.52 1.82 -5.85
CA LEU A 73 -5.64 1.54 -4.95
C LEU A 73 -6.96 1.45 -5.72
N THR A 74 -7.17 2.31 -6.72
CA THR A 74 -8.37 2.25 -7.57
C THR A 74 -8.45 0.93 -8.37
N PHE A 75 -7.33 0.45 -8.92
CA PHE A 75 -7.30 -0.87 -9.56
C PHE A 75 -7.58 -2.01 -8.58
N ILE A 76 -7.03 -1.93 -7.36
CA ILE A 76 -7.24 -2.94 -6.30
C ILE A 76 -8.71 -2.97 -5.89
N MET A 77 -9.33 -1.82 -5.62
CA MET A 77 -10.75 -1.72 -5.27
C MET A 77 -11.63 -2.36 -6.34
N LYS A 78 -11.39 -2.04 -7.61
CA LYS A 78 -12.12 -2.63 -8.74
C LYS A 78 -11.88 -4.13 -8.87
N ALA A 79 -10.67 -4.62 -8.58
CA ALA A 79 -10.35 -6.04 -8.60
C ALA A 79 -11.09 -6.81 -7.48
N ILE A 80 -11.16 -6.23 -6.29
CA ILE A 80 -11.94 -6.77 -5.16
C ILE A 80 -13.41 -6.93 -5.55
N GLU A 81 -14.02 -5.87 -6.10
CA GLU A 81 -15.41 -5.89 -6.56
C GLU A 81 -15.64 -6.89 -7.71
N THR A 82 -14.72 -6.93 -8.69
CA THR A 82 -14.81 -7.84 -9.84
C THR A 82 -14.72 -9.31 -9.42
N ALA A 83 -13.98 -9.60 -8.35
CA ALA A 83 -13.91 -10.92 -7.75
C ALA A 83 -15.16 -11.28 -6.90
N GLY A 84 -16.13 -10.35 -6.76
CA GLY A 84 -17.38 -10.58 -6.03
C GLY A 84 -17.31 -10.28 -4.53
N PHE A 85 -16.24 -9.63 -4.07
CA PHE A 85 -16.07 -9.23 -2.67
C PHE A 85 -16.41 -7.75 -2.46
N ARG A 86 -16.79 -7.38 -1.22
CA ARG A 86 -17.05 -6.00 -0.84
C ARG A 86 -15.80 -5.39 -0.19
N PRO A 87 -15.21 -4.33 -0.76
CA PRO A 87 -14.13 -3.60 -0.12
C PRO A 87 -14.54 -3.06 1.25
N GLY A 88 -13.65 -3.16 2.24
CA GLY A 88 -13.90 -2.69 3.60
C GLY A 88 -14.92 -3.52 4.41
N LYS A 89 -15.34 -4.67 3.88
CA LYS A 89 -16.16 -5.66 4.61
C LYS A 89 -15.58 -7.06 4.49
N ASP A 90 -15.32 -7.50 3.27
CA ASP A 90 -14.79 -8.84 2.99
C ASP A 90 -13.26 -8.78 2.81
N VAL A 91 -12.77 -7.77 2.09
CA VAL A 91 -11.35 -7.54 1.82
C VAL A 91 -10.99 -6.08 2.13
N PHE A 92 -9.90 -5.91 2.87
CA PHE A 92 -9.31 -4.63 3.26
C PHE A 92 -7.95 -4.45 2.61
N ILE A 93 -7.34 -3.28 2.79
CA ILE A 93 -6.04 -2.94 2.21
C ILE A 93 -5.02 -2.70 3.31
N ALA A 94 -3.77 -3.09 3.04
CA ALA A 94 -2.60 -2.67 3.81
C ALA A 94 -1.54 -2.13 2.86
N LEU A 95 -0.68 -1.27 3.37
CA LEU A 95 0.44 -0.68 2.63
C LEU A 95 1.74 -0.97 3.39
N ASP A 96 2.80 -1.27 2.66
CA ASP A 96 4.16 -0.99 3.11
C ASP A 96 4.70 0.15 2.25
N ALA A 97 4.99 1.27 2.89
CA ALA A 97 5.52 2.44 2.22
C ALA A 97 7.03 2.40 2.05
N ALA A 98 7.77 1.72 2.95
CA ALA A 98 9.23 1.80 3.02
C ALA A 98 9.75 3.24 2.91
N SER A 99 9.19 4.16 3.71
CA SER A 99 9.33 5.62 3.46
C SER A 99 10.76 6.13 3.54
N THR A 100 11.66 5.39 4.18
CA THR A 100 13.10 5.67 4.20
C THR A 100 13.66 5.79 2.79
N GLU A 101 13.21 4.98 1.84
CA GLU A 101 13.72 4.93 0.46
C GLU A 101 13.47 6.23 -0.32
N PHE A 102 12.40 6.95 0.01
CA PHE A 102 12.07 8.24 -0.60
C PHE A 102 12.25 9.44 0.35
N PHE A 103 12.83 9.24 1.54
CA PHE A 103 13.16 10.33 2.46
C PHE A 103 14.56 10.90 2.17
N LYS A 104 14.61 12.17 1.72
CA LYS A 104 15.87 12.82 1.29
C LYS A 104 15.93 14.26 1.75
N GLY A 105 16.86 14.54 2.67
CA GLY A 105 17.14 15.90 3.15
C GLY A 105 16.08 16.46 4.10
N GLY A 106 15.41 15.59 4.88
CA GLY A 106 14.35 15.98 5.82
C GLY A 106 12.95 16.05 5.22
N GLU A 107 12.79 15.63 3.97
CA GLU A 107 11.53 15.64 3.22
C GLU A 107 11.30 14.31 2.51
N TYR A 108 10.04 13.91 2.40
CA TYR A 108 9.57 12.75 1.64
C TYR A 108 9.33 13.15 0.17
N ARG A 109 10.04 12.51 -0.76
CA ARG A 109 10.01 12.82 -2.20
C ARG A 109 9.29 11.73 -2.97
N LEU A 110 7.98 11.91 -3.14
CA LEU A 110 7.16 11.03 -3.97
C LEU A 110 7.34 11.46 -5.43
N GLU A 111 8.40 10.98 -6.08
CA GLU A 111 8.80 11.36 -7.43
C GLU A 111 7.76 10.94 -8.47
N GLY A 112 7.15 9.77 -8.28
CA GLY A 112 6.04 9.27 -9.09
C GLY A 112 4.85 10.21 -9.15
N GLU A 113 4.52 10.79 -8.00
CA GLU A 113 3.44 11.76 -7.84
C GLU A 113 3.89 13.23 -8.02
N GLY A 114 5.18 13.49 -8.19
CA GLY A 114 5.75 14.83 -8.27
C GLY A 114 5.54 15.66 -7.00
N LYS A 115 5.54 15.03 -5.82
CA LYS A 115 5.32 15.68 -4.52
C LYS A 115 6.59 15.69 -3.67
N THR A 116 6.74 16.74 -2.87
CA THR A 116 7.72 16.82 -1.79
C THR A 116 6.99 17.26 -0.54
N LEU A 117 7.08 16.45 0.51
CA LEU A 117 6.29 16.59 1.72
C LEU A 117 7.22 16.60 2.94
N ASP A 118 6.92 17.45 3.92
CA ASP A 118 7.45 17.26 5.27
C ASP A 118 6.66 16.16 6.01
N ALA A 119 7.04 15.85 7.25
CA ALA A 119 6.35 14.84 8.05
C ALA A 119 4.85 15.11 8.26
N SER A 120 4.44 16.38 8.34
CA SER A 120 3.02 16.74 8.45
C SER A 120 2.29 16.52 7.13
N GLY A 121 2.92 16.86 6.01
CA GLY A 121 2.42 16.60 4.67
C GLY A 121 2.27 15.10 4.40
N MET A 122 3.26 14.30 4.81
CA MET A 122 3.21 12.84 4.68
C MET A 122 2.11 12.22 5.55
N THR A 123 1.93 12.71 6.78
CA THR A 123 0.81 12.30 7.63
C THR A 123 -0.54 12.62 6.98
N ALA A 124 -0.70 13.84 6.46
CA ALA A 124 -1.92 14.27 5.79
C ALA A 124 -2.20 13.49 4.50
N TYR A 125 -1.14 13.06 3.79
CA TYR A 125 -1.24 12.19 2.63
C TYR A 125 -1.88 10.84 3.00
N TYR A 126 -1.42 10.19 4.07
CA TYR A 126 -2.04 8.95 4.54
C TYR A 126 -3.46 9.17 5.10
N GLU A 127 -3.72 10.26 5.82
CA GLU A 127 -5.09 10.61 6.24
C GLU A 127 -6.06 10.68 5.05
N ALA A 128 -5.62 11.26 3.93
CA ALA A 128 -6.42 11.34 2.72
C ALA A 128 -6.64 9.96 2.07
N LEU A 129 -5.62 9.09 2.04
CA LEU A 129 -5.77 7.73 1.54
C LEU A 129 -6.76 6.92 2.40
N LEU A 130 -6.65 6.99 3.73
CA LEU A 130 -7.56 6.30 4.67
C LEU A 130 -9.01 6.80 4.54
N ALA A 131 -9.21 8.07 4.16
CA ALA A 131 -10.55 8.63 3.95
C ALA A 131 -11.23 8.05 2.70
N ASN A 132 -10.45 7.64 1.70
CA ASN A 132 -10.94 7.19 0.39
C ASN A 132 -10.91 5.67 0.23
N TYR A 133 -10.06 4.97 0.99
CA TYR A 133 -9.81 3.54 0.83
C TYR A 133 -9.88 2.80 2.17
N PRO A 134 -10.31 1.52 2.20
CA PRO A 134 -10.40 0.71 3.41
C PRO A 134 -9.03 0.19 3.87
N ILE A 135 -8.08 1.11 4.06
CA ILE A 135 -6.73 0.83 4.55
C ILE A 135 -6.79 0.66 6.06
N VAL A 136 -6.29 -0.47 6.55
CA VAL A 136 -6.31 -0.82 7.98
C VAL A 136 -4.93 -1.04 8.58
N SER A 137 -3.89 -1.07 7.76
CA SER A 137 -2.48 -1.14 8.19
C SER A 137 -1.59 -0.35 7.26
N ILE A 138 -0.65 0.40 7.84
CA ILE A 138 0.46 1.05 7.13
C ILE A 138 1.75 0.66 7.85
N GLU A 139 2.66 0.10 7.08
CA GLU A 139 4.02 -0.24 7.46
C GLU A 139 4.99 0.83 6.95
N ASP A 140 5.96 1.18 7.79
CA ASP A 140 7.01 2.17 7.54
C ASP A 140 6.53 3.45 6.85
N GLY A 141 5.44 4.00 7.40
CA GLY A 141 4.83 5.24 6.92
C GLY A 141 5.67 6.50 7.19
N MET A 142 6.78 6.40 7.92
CA MET A 142 7.75 7.48 8.11
C MET A 142 9.15 6.87 8.03
N ALA A 143 10.16 7.69 7.71
CA ALA A 143 11.54 7.22 7.67
C ALA A 143 11.99 6.68 9.04
N GLU A 144 12.91 5.71 9.05
CA GLU A 144 13.38 5.03 10.27
C GLU A 144 13.91 5.99 11.36
N ASP A 145 14.48 7.13 10.96
CA ASP A 145 15.04 8.14 11.85
C ASP A 145 14.08 9.32 12.16
N ASP A 146 12.92 9.39 11.52
CA ASP A 146 11.92 10.44 11.72
C ASP A 146 10.96 10.14 12.89
N TRP A 147 11.52 10.05 14.10
CA TRP A 147 10.76 9.80 15.33
C TRP A 147 9.67 10.86 15.60
N LYS A 148 9.88 12.09 15.12
CA LYS A 148 8.88 13.16 15.27
C LYS A 148 7.71 12.92 14.31
N GLY A 149 7.99 12.55 13.06
CA GLY A 149 6.99 12.13 12.09
C GLY A 149 6.21 10.91 12.57
N TRP A 150 6.89 9.87 13.08
CA TRP A 150 6.24 8.69 13.65
C TRP A 150 5.28 9.02 14.79
N LYS A 151 5.69 9.91 15.70
CA LYS A 151 4.82 10.41 16.76
C LYS A 151 3.59 11.12 16.20
N LEU A 152 3.78 12.03 15.23
CA LEU A 152 2.69 12.76 14.59
C LEU A 152 1.71 11.81 13.88
N LEU A 153 2.22 10.86 13.11
CA LEU A 153 1.44 9.84 12.40
C LEU A 153 0.61 9.03 13.40
N THR A 154 1.24 8.58 14.49
CA THR A 154 0.58 7.83 15.56
C THR A 154 -0.55 8.63 16.22
N GLU A 155 -0.32 9.91 16.54
CA GLU A 155 -1.32 10.80 17.12
C GLU A 155 -2.52 11.04 16.18
N LYS A 156 -2.27 11.11 14.87
CA LYS A 156 -3.30 11.44 13.87
C LYS A 156 -4.14 10.24 13.44
N ILE A 157 -3.50 9.11 13.11
CA ILE A 157 -4.18 7.97 12.49
C ILE A 157 -4.03 6.64 13.24
N GLY A 158 -3.16 6.55 14.26
CA GLY A 158 -2.90 5.30 14.98
C GLY A 158 -4.11 4.71 15.71
N ALA A 159 -5.14 5.52 15.98
CA ALA A 159 -6.42 5.05 16.54
C ALA A 159 -7.35 4.39 15.51
N LYS A 160 -7.07 4.54 14.20
CA LYS A 160 -7.92 4.08 13.09
C LYS A 160 -7.23 3.05 12.20
N CYS A 161 -5.91 3.05 12.16
CA CYS A 161 -5.08 2.21 11.31
C CYS A 161 -3.94 1.64 12.13
N GLN A 162 -3.63 0.37 11.94
CA GLN A 162 -2.43 -0.25 12.48
C GLN A 162 -1.20 0.46 11.88
N LEU A 163 -0.23 0.80 12.71
CA LEU A 163 1.06 1.33 12.31
C LEU A 163 2.13 0.30 12.64
N VAL A 164 2.79 -0.22 11.62
CA VAL A 164 3.83 -1.24 11.73
C VAL A 164 5.17 -0.57 11.47
N GLY A 165 6.13 -0.77 12.37
CA GLY A 165 7.52 -0.36 12.12
C GLY A 165 8.35 -1.60 11.78
N ASP A 166 8.94 -1.63 10.59
CA ASP A 166 9.88 -2.68 10.16
C ASP A 166 11.32 -2.18 10.32
N ASP A 167 11.79 -1.30 9.43
CA ASP A 167 13.09 -0.62 9.55
C ASP A 167 13.19 0.21 10.82
N LEU A 168 12.05 0.71 11.33
CA LEU A 168 12.01 1.45 12.59
C LEU A 168 12.48 0.61 13.79
N PHE A 169 12.17 -0.69 13.83
CA PHE A 169 12.41 -1.54 15.00
C PHE A 169 13.39 -2.69 14.75
N VAL A 170 13.66 -3.04 13.49
CA VAL A 170 14.65 -4.03 13.01
C VAL A 170 14.68 -5.35 13.78
N THR A 171 13.55 -5.74 14.38
CA THR A 171 13.42 -6.91 15.27
C THR A 171 14.50 -6.98 16.36
N ASN A 172 14.86 -5.84 16.97
CA ASN A 172 15.89 -5.76 18.02
C ASN A 172 15.29 -5.86 19.44
N SER A 173 15.86 -6.73 20.28
CA SER A 173 15.33 -7.14 21.60
C SER A 173 16.34 -7.01 22.74
#